data_AF-A0A2L2NQS0-F1
#
_entry.id   AF-A0A2L2NQS0-F1
#
_cell.length_a   1.000
_cell.length_b   1.000
_cell.length_c   1.000
_cell.angle_alpha   90.00
_cell.angle_beta   90.00
_cell.angle_gamma   90.00
#
_symmetry.space_group_name_H-M   'P 1'
#
loop_
_entity.id
_entity.type
_entity.pdbx_description
1 polymer ?
#
loop_
_entity_poly.entity_id
_entity_poly.type
_entity_poly.pdbx_seq_one_letter_code
_entity_poly.pdbx_strand_id
1 'polypeptide(L)'
;MGAILYPLYTVANLVLAIWSISLWQHSHNANILLLLLVVAGMTYDNLIISLGRLINEGSFLKLLNRLRFLLHDLLIPLLVVVAVQLASAAGVFWASKPILLSGCWTITFGLIGLALLTNFKHLELAPITFAGSLRYKPKNGQAPILTILIALLVGVAGFYIWREIQWPWMFVGTVVMLFGNALPTKIFGSLVGSAVDFAFILALLATQIVLS
;
A
#
# COMPACT_ATOMS: atom_id res chain seq x y z
N MET A 1 -19.51 11.77 7.65
CA MET A 1 -18.32 12.09 6.82
C MET A 1 -17.68 10.84 6.22
N GLY A 2 -17.35 9.81 7.01
CA GLY A 2 -16.75 8.56 6.49
C GLY A 2 -17.59 7.83 5.43
N ALA A 3 -18.91 7.82 5.58
CA ALA A 3 -19.83 7.19 4.61
C ALA A 3 -19.79 7.79 3.19
N ILE A 4 -19.22 8.98 3.00
CA ILE A 4 -19.09 9.64 1.68
C ILE A 4 -17.64 9.57 1.19
N LEU A 5 -16.67 9.74 2.10
CA LEU A 5 -15.25 9.75 1.76
C LEU A 5 -14.71 8.37 1.35
N TYR A 6 -15.14 7.27 1.98
CA TYR A 6 -14.69 5.94 1.55
C TYR A 6 -15.15 5.57 0.14
N PRO A 7 -16.41 5.77 -0.28
CA PRO A 7 -16.80 5.64 -1.69
C PRO A 7 -15.96 6.50 -2.63
N LEU A 8 -15.66 7.74 -2.25
CA LEU A 8 -14.80 8.63 -3.04
C LEU A 8 -13.39 8.06 -3.20
N TYR A 9 -12.78 7.56 -2.12
CA TYR A 9 -11.48 6.87 -2.21
C TYR A 9 -11.57 5.59 -3.04
N THR A 10 -12.65 4.83 -2.95
CA THR A 10 -12.86 3.66 -3.81
C THR A 10 -12.87 4.06 -5.29
N VAL A 11 -13.61 5.10 -5.65
CA VAL A 11 -13.66 5.62 -7.02
C VAL A 11 -12.29 6.13 -7.47
N ALA A 12 -11.60 6.89 -6.63
CA ALA A 12 -10.26 7.39 -6.93
C ALA A 12 -9.25 6.24 -7.17
N ASN A 13 -9.28 5.20 -6.31
CA ASN A 13 -8.44 4.02 -6.49
C ASN A 13 -8.83 3.21 -7.73
N LEU A 14 -10.12 3.12 -8.09
CA LEU A 14 -10.56 2.51 -9.35
C LEU A 14 -10.04 3.25 -10.56
N VAL A 15 -10.09 4.59 -10.57
CA VAL A 15 -9.51 5.41 -11.65
C VAL A 15 -8.01 5.14 -11.76
N LEU A 16 -7.31 5.09 -10.63
CA LEU A 16 -5.88 4.83 -10.58
C LEU A 16 -5.54 3.38 -11.01
N ALA A 17 -6.41 2.40 -10.74
CA ALA A 17 -6.29 1.03 -11.21
C ALA A 17 -6.46 0.95 -12.73
N ILE A 18 -7.50 1.60 -13.28
CA ILE A 18 -7.75 1.66 -14.74
C ILE A 18 -6.58 2.33 -15.44
N TRP A 19 -6.07 3.43 -14.89
CA TRP A 19 -4.89 4.10 -15.43
C TRP A 19 -3.65 3.20 -15.39
N SER A 20 -3.42 2.48 -14.28
CA SER A 20 -2.32 1.53 -14.16
C SER A 20 -2.42 0.37 -15.17
N ILE A 21 -3.63 -0.15 -15.42
CA ILE A 21 -3.89 -1.15 -16.47
C ILE A 21 -3.52 -0.59 -17.84
N SER A 22 -3.97 0.63 -18.15
CA SER A 22 -3.65 1.28 -19.43
C SER A 22 -2.14 1.42 -19.61
N LEU A 23 -1.40 1.89 -18.60
CA LEU A 23 0.06 2.00 -18.65
C LEU A 23 0.76 0.63 -18.84
N TRP A 24 0.24 -0.42 -18.19
CA TRP A 24 0.78 -1.76 -18.33
C TRP A 24 0.54 -2.34 -19.73
N GLN A 25 -0.64 -2.14 -20.32
CA GLN A 25 -0.96 -2.60 -21.67
C GLN A 25 -0.05 -1.99 -22.74
N HIS A 26 0.45 -0.76 -22.53
CA HIS A 26 1.36 -0.11 -23.48
C HIS A 26 2.82 -0.55 -23.28
N SER A 27 3.30 -0.66 -22.04
CA SER A 27 4.72 -0.88 -21.75
C SER A 27 5.09 -2.34 -21.48
N HIS A 28 4.14 -3.17 -21.05
CA HIS A 28 4.35 -4.52 -20.50
C HIS A 28 5.42 -4.58 -19.40
N ASN A 29 5.66 -3.46 -18.71
CA ASN A 29 6.69 -3.37 -17.68
C ASN A 29 6.23 -4.11 -16.41
N ALA A 30 7.06 -5.04 -15.92
CA ALA A 30 6.80 -5.82 -14.72
C ALA A 30 6.58 -4.94 -13.47
N ASN A 31 7.23 -3.77 -13.40
CA ASN A 31 7.09 -2.87 -12.27
C ASN A 31 5.69 -2.24 -12.18
N ILE A 32 5.10 -1.93 -13.34
CA ILE A 32 3.72 -1.43 -13.42
C ILE A 32 2.74 -2.52 -13.03
N LEU A 33 3.01 -3.78 -13.40
CA LEU A 33 2.18 -4.91 -12.96
C LEU A 33 2.17 -5.06 -11.44
N LEU A 34 3.34 -4.95 -10.79
CA LEU A 34 3.44 -4.98 -9.33
C LEU A 34 2.67 -3.82 -8.68
N LEU A 35 2.83 -2.60 -9.20
CA LEU A 35 2.07 -1.44 -8.73
C LEU A 35 0.55 -1.65 -8.91
N LEU A 36 0.12 -2.20 -10.05
CA LEU A 36 -1.28 -2.53 -10.31
C LEU A 36 -1.83 -3.52 -9.28
N LEU A 37 -1.07 -4.55 -8.90
CA LEU A 37 -1.49 -5.48 -7.85
C LEU A 37 -1.70 -4.76 -6.51
N VAL A 38 -0.78 -3.86 -6.13
CA VAL A 38 -0.92 -3.06 -4.89
C VAL A 38 -2.15 -2.15 -4.95
N VAL A 39 -2.37 -1.47 -6.07
CA VAL A 39 -3.55 -0.63 -6.30
C VAL A 39 -4.84 -1.43 -6.22
N ALA A 40 -4.87 -2.64 -6.78
CA ALA A 40 -6.02 -3.53 -6.69
C ALA A 40 -6.32 -3.91 -5.23
N GLY A 41 -5.29 -4.21 -4.44
CA GLY A 41 -5.42 -4.45 -3.00
C GLY A 41 -6.00 -3.26 -2.25
N MET A 42 -5.53 -2.05 -2.52
CA MET A 42 -6.04 -0.80 -1.92
C MET A 42 -7.47 -0.47 -2.37
N THR A 43 -7.80 -0.77 -3.62
CA THR A 43 -9.16 -0.63 -4.14
C THR A 43 -10.11 -1.55 -3.40
N TYR A 44 -9.74 -2.82 -3.24
CA TYR A 44 -10.49 -3.79 -2.46
C TYR A 44 -10.65 -3.33 -1.01
N ASP A 45 -9.59 -2.83 -0.38
CA ASP A 45 -9.63 -2.35 1.00
C ASP A 45 -10.68 -1.25 1.20
N ASN A 46 -10.59 -0.19 0.39
CA ASN A 46 -11.54 0.92 0.46
C ASN A 46 -12.97 0.49 0.07
N LEU A 47 -13.13 -0.42 -0.89
CA LEU A 47 -14.43 -0.97 -1.29
C LEU A 47 -15.11 -1.70 -0.13
N ILE A 48 -14.40 -2.59 0.58
CA ILE A 48 -14.96 -3.33 1.72
C ILE A 48 -15.35 -2.40 2.87
N ILE A 49 -14.55 -1.36 3.13
CA ILE A 49 -14.89 -0.34 4.14
C ILE A 49 -16.15 0.44 3.74
N SER A 50 -16.25 0.81 2.47
CA SER A 50 -17.41 1.52 1.91
C SER A 50 -18.69 0.69 1.99
N LEU A 51 -18.63 -0.59 1.61
CA LEU A 51 -19.77 -1.51 1.60
C LEU A 51 -20.15 -2.05 2.99
N GLY A 52 -19.30 -1.88 4.00
CA GLY A 52 -19.48 -2.54 5.30
C GLY A 52 -20.82 -2.22 5.99
N ARG A 53 -21.36 -1.00 5.81
CA ARG A 53 -22.68 -0.64 6.33
C ARG A 53 -23.83 -1.34 5.59
N LEU A 54 -23.69 -1.55 4.27
CA LEU A 54 -24.71 -2.20 3.45
C LEU A 54 -24.78 -3.70 3.72
N ILE A 55 -23.63 -4.32 3.97
CA ILE A 55 -23.52 -5.76 4.25
C ILE A 55 -24.01 -6.11 5.66
N ASN A 56 -23.91 -5.17 6.60
CA ASN A 56 -24.15 -5.35 8.05
C ASN A 56 -23.18 -6.33 8.72
N GLU A 57 -23.29 -6.41 10.05
CA GLU A 57 -22.45 -7.28 10.86
C GLU A 57 -22.76 -8.76 10.59
N GLY A 58 -21.73 -9.58 10.46
CA GLY A 58 -21.91 -11.01 10.22
C GLY A 58 -20.64 -11.73 9.76
N SER A 59 -20.76 -13.04 9.60
CA SER A 59 -19.67 -13.92 9.15
C SER A 59 -19.13 -13.52 7.76
N PHE A 60 -20.02 -13.05 6.87
CA PHE A 60 -19.64 -12.62 5.52
C PHE A 60 -18.76 -11.35 5.55
N LEU A 61 -19.18 -10.29 6.25
CA LEU A 61 -18.36 -9.07 6.37
C LEU A 61 -17.03 -9.36 7.09
N LYS A 62 -17.04 -10.28 8.08
CA LYS A 62 -15.83 -10.75 8.75
C LYS A 62 -14.86 -11.45 7.79
N LEU A 63 -15.36 -12.30 6.88
CA LEU A 63 -14.55 -12.95 5.85
C LEU A 63 -13.91 -11.94 4.88
N LEU A 64 -14.69 -10.96 4.41
CA LEU A 64 -14.19 -9.90 3.51
C LEU A 64 -13.09 -9.06 4.19
N ASN A 65 -13.27 -8.71 5.47
CA ASN A 65 -12.23 -8.01 6.22
C ASN A 65 -11.00 -8.90 6.45
N ARG A 66 -11.17 -10.22 6.65
CA ARG A 66 -10.03 -11.14 6.75
C ARG A 66 -9.24 -11.19 5.46
N LEU A 67 -9.90 -11.25 4.30
CA LEU A 67 -9.24 -11.19 3.00
C LEU A 67 -8.52 -9.84 2.79
N ARG A 68 -9.10 -8.76 3.29
CA ARG A 68 -8.49 -7.43 3.27
C ARG A 68 -7.12 -7.39 3.97
N PHE A 69 -7.05 -7.92 5.20
CA PHE A 69 -5.79 -8.02 5.93
C PHE A 69 -4.79 -8.96 5.24
N LEU A 70 -5.27 -10.09 4.69
CA LEU A 70 -4.42 -11.00 3.93
C LEU A 70 -3.80 -10.30 2.71
N LEU A 71 -4.60 -9.62 1.90
CA LEU A 71 -4.13 -8.90 0.73
C LEU A 71 -3.15 -7.78 1.10
N HIS A 72 -3.40 -7.07 2.20
CA HIS A 72 -2.47 -6.07 2.70
C HIS A 72 -1.09 -6.68 3.07
N ASP A 73 -1.08 -7.76 3.86
CA ASP A 73 0.16 -8.44 4.28
C ASP A 73 0.93 -9.05 3.10
N LEU A 74 0.24 -9.41 2.01
CA LEU A 74 0.85 -9.96 0.79
C LEU A 74 1.39 -8.88 -0.16
N LEU A 75 0.62 -7.79 -0.36
CA LEU A 75 0.86 -6.85 -1.45
C LEU A 75 1.77 -5.69 -1.08
N ILE A 76 1.67 -5.16 0.14
CA ILE A 76 2.47 -4.00 0.57
C ILE A 76 3.99 -4.28 0.52
N PRO A 77 4.49 -5.48 0.92
CA PRO A 77 5.92 -5.78 0.79
C PRO A 77 6.46 -5.72 -0.65
N LEU A 78 5.61 -5.94 -1.67
CA LEU A 78 6.02 -5.85 -3.08
C LEU A 78 6.57 -4.46 -3.46
N LEU A 79 6.17 -3.42 -2.71
CA LEU A 79 6.68 -2.06 -2.91
C LEU A 79 8.19 -1.95 -2.70
N VAL A 80 8.80 -2.84 -1.91
CA VAL A 80 10.27 -2.90 -1.76
C VAL A 80 10.92 -3.25 -3.10
N VAL A 81 10.40 -4.27 -3.79
CA VAL A 81 10.89 -4.66 -5.13
C VAL A 81 10.67 -3.51 -6.11
N VAL A 82 9.50 -2.88 -6.08
CA VAL A 82 9.19 -1.74 -6.95
C VAL A 82 10.19 -0.61 -6.75
N ALA A 83 10.47 -0.26 -5.49
CA ALA A 83 11.38 0.82 -5.14
C ALA A 83 12.82 0.56 -5.60
N VAL A 84 13.32 -0.68 -5.42
CA VAL A 84 14.67 -1.05 -5.89
C VAL A 84 14.75 -1.05 -7.42
N GLN A 85 13.73 -1.54 -8.12
CA GLN A 85 13.70 -1.50 -9.58
C GLN A 85 13.67 -0.06 -10.12
N LEU A 86 12.87 0.83 -9.52
CA LEU A 86 12.88 2.26 -9.85
C LEU A 86 14.25 2.90 -9.59
N ALA A 87 14.88 2.59 -8.45
CA ALA A 87 16.21 3.10 -8.14
C ALA A 87 17.26 2.62 -9.17
N SER A 88 17.18 1.36 -9.59
CA SER A 88 18.04 0.84 -10.65
C SER A 88 17.79 1.55 -11.98
N ALA A 89 16.54 1.81 -12.35
CA ALA A 89 16.18 2.54 -13.57
C ALA A 89 16.63 4.01 -13.53
N ALA A 90 16.66 4.62 -12.34
CA ALA A 90 17.18 5.97 -12.12
C ALA A 90 18.72 6.06 -12.16
N GLY A 91 19.44 4.96 -12.34
CA GLY A 91 20.91 4.94 -12.39
C GLY A 91 21.59 4.87 -11.01
N VAL A 92 20.85 4.58 -9.94
CA VAL A 92 21.42 4.47 -8.59
C VAL A 92 22.37 3.27 -8.51
N PHE A 93 23.67 3.54 -8.29
CA PHE A 93 24.74 2.53 -8.37
C PHE A 93 24.52 1.26 -7.54
N TRP A 94 23.99 1.38 -6.31
CA TRP A 94 23.75 0.20 -5.48
C TRP A 94 22.57 -0.62 -5.99
N ALA A 95 21.52 0.02 -6.52
CA ALA A 95 20.31 -0.65 -6.96
C ALA A 95 20.52 -1.42 -8.27
N SER A 96 21.50 -1.02 -9.09
CA SER A 96 21.87 -1.71 -10.33
C SER A 96 22.65 -3.02 -10.12
N LYS A 97 23.07 -3.34 -8.89
CA LYS A 97 23.82 -4.57 -8.62
C LYS A 97 22.87 -5.79 -8.67
N PRO A 98 23.20 -6.86 -9.42
CA PRO A 98 22.32 -8.02 -9.56
C PRO A 98 22.03 -8.71 -8.22
N ILE A 99 23.00 -8.69 -7.29
CA ILE A 99 22.82 -9.25 -5.95
C ILE A 99 21.75 -8.49 -5.14
N LEU A 100 21.60 -7.18 -5.34
CA LEU A 100 20.60 -6.38 -4.66
C LEU A 100 19.22 -6.50 -5.31
N LEU A 101 19.15 -6.67 -6.63
CA LEU A 101 17.91 -7.01 -7.34
C LEU A 101 17.38 -8.39 -6.95
N SER A 102 18.24 -9.40 -6.81
CA SER A 102 17.81 -10.72 -6.29
C SER A 102 17.51 -10.66 -4.80
N GLY A 103 18.33 -9.95 -4.03
CA GLY A 103 18.17 -9.80 -2.58
C GLY A 103 16.86 -9.11 -2.18
N CYS A 104 16.37 -8.15 -2.96
CA CYS A 104 15.11 -7.46 -2.65
C CYS A 104 13.90 -8.40 -2.74
N TRP A 105 13.91 -9.38 -3.65
CA TRP A 105 12.89 -10.44 -3.70
C TRP A 105 12.95 -11.33 -2.47
N THR A 106 14.15 -11.76 -2.05
CA THR A 106 14.32 -12.55 -0.82
C THR A 106 13.80 -11.80 0.41
N ILE A 107 14.14 -10.51 0.54
CA ILE A 107 13.65 -9.64 1.62
C ILE A 107 12.12 -9.55 1.56
N THR A 108 11.55 -9.34 0.37
CA THR A 108 10.10 -9.22 0.17
C THR A 108 9.35 -10.48 0.58
N PHE A 109 9.80 -11.66 0.14
CA PHE A 109 9.21 -12.93 0.57
C PHE A 109 9.37 -13.17 2.08
N GLY A 110 10.50 -12.80 2.66
CA GLY A 110 10.72 -12.83 4.10
C GLY A 110 9.74 -11.94 4.86
N LEU A 111 9.55 -10.70 4.40
CA LEU A 111 8.59 -9.75 4.97
C LEU A 111 7.15 -10.26 4.86
N ILE A 112 6.77 -10.86 3.73
CA ILE A 112 5.45 -11.49 3.55
C ILE A 112 5.29 -12.64 4.57
N GLY A 113 6.27 -13.55 4.66
CA GLY A 113 6.22 -14.66 5.61
C GLY A 113 6.09 -14.19 7.06
N LEU A 114 6.88 -13.18 7.45
CA LEU A 114 6.80 -12.57 8.77
C LEU A 114 5.45 -11.89 9.02
N ALA A 115 4.91 -11.16 8.05
CA ALA A 115 3.60 -10.51 8.16
C ALA A 115 2.49 -11.54 8.38
N LEU A 116 2.46 -12.61 7.60
CA LEU A 116 1.47 -13.68 7.75
C LEU A 116 1.58 -14.39 9.11
N LEU A 117 2.79 -14.62 9.61
CA LEU A 117 3.00 -15.28 10.91
C LEU A 117 2.62 -14.39 12.10
N THR A 118 2.88 -13.09 12.02
CA THR A 118 2.68 -12.12 13.11
C THR A 118 1.29 -11.51 13.13
N ASN A 119 0.80 -11.08 11.96
CA ASN A 119 -0.47 -10.37 11.82
C ASN A 119 -1.64 -11.30 11.53
N PHE A 120 -1.46 -12.32 10.69
CA PHE A 120 -2.58 -13.13 10.19
C PHE A 120 -2.88 -14.38 11.03
N LYS A 121 -1.85 -15.06 11.56
CA LYS A 121 -2.00 -16.33 12.31
C LYS A 121 -2.89 -16.22 13.55
N HIS A 122 -2.85 -15.07 14.23
CA HIS A 122 -3.63 -14.79 15.45
C HIS A 122 -4.67 -13.68 15.25
N LEU A 123 -5.16 -13.52 14.02
CA LEU A 123 -6.07 -12.45 13.65
C LEU A 123 -7.48 -12.66 14.24
N GLU A 124 -7.70 -12.09 15.42
CA GLU A 124 -9.04 -11.95 16.00
C GLU A 124 -9.67 -10.62 15.60
N LEU A 125 -10.78 -10.70 14.87
CA LEU A 125 -11.52 -9.56 14.36
C LEU A 125 -12.71 -9.22 15.26
N ALA A 126 -12.80 -7.97 15.70
CA ALA A 126 -13.95 -7.41 16.39
C ALA A 126 -14.64 -6.34 15.51
N PRO A 127 -15.99 -6.31 15.50
CA PRO A 127 -16.74 -5.29 14.78
C PRO A 127 -16.56 -3.94 15.46
N ILE A 128 -16.32 -2.90 14.68
CA ILE A 128 -16.28 -1.52 15.15
C ILE A 128 -17.09 -0.64 14.19
N THR A 129 -17.86 0.28 14.77
CA THR A 129 -18.52 1.35 14.03
C THR A 129 -17.69 2.63 14.16
N PHE A 130 -17.27 3.21 13.04
CA PHE A 130 -16.52 4.47 13.02
C PHE A 130 -17.06 5.40 11.95
N ALA A 131 -17.46 6.62 12.34
CA ALA A 131 -17.93 7.67 11.44
C ALA A 131 -19.03 7.22 10.43
N GLY A 132 -19.91 6.30 10.86
CA GLY A 132 -20.99 5.72 10.06
C GLY A 132 -20.59 4.54 9.16
N SER A 133 -19.33 4.11 9.19
CA SER A 133 -18.84 2.87 8.55
C SER A 133 -18.80 1.73 9.56
N LEU A 134 -19.19 0.53 9.12
CA LEU A 134 -19.06 -0.71 9.88
C LEU A 134 -17.89 -1.52 9.31
N ARG A 135 -16.93 -1.91 10.15
CA ARG A 135 -15.78 -2.71 9.73
C ARG A 135 -15.28 -3.59 10.86
N TYR A 136 -14.50 -4.61 10.52
CA TYR A 136 -13.79 -5.41 11.52
C TYR A 136 -12.35 -4.91 11.67
N LYS A 137 -11.89 -4.79 12.93
CA LYS A 137 -10.52 -4.41 13.30
C LYS A 137 -9.89 -5.51 14.18
N PRO A 138 -8.55 -5.72 14.12
CA PRO A 138 -7.87 -6.64 15.03
C PRO A 138 -8.08 -6.23 16.49
N LYS A 139 -8.40 -7.20 17.37
CA LYS A 139 -8.55 -6.97 18.82
C LYS A 139 -7.23 -6.59 19.48
N ASN A 140 -6.15 -7.28 19.09
CA ASN A 140 -4.80 -7.02 19.58
C ASN A 140 -4.13 -6.06 18.60
N GLY A 141 -4.13 -4.77 18.93
CA GLY A 141 -3.46 -3.75 18.14
C GLY A 141 -1.95 -3.90 18.27
N GLN A 142 -1.30 -4.54 17.31
CA GLN A 142 0.15 -4.52 17.20
C GLN A 142 0.59 -3.23 16.51
N ALA A 143 1.72 -2.67 16.95
CA ALA A 143 2.35 -1.56 16.25
C ALA A 143 2.71 -2.01 14.82
N PRO A 144 2.49 -1.19 13.78
CA PRO A 144 2.70 -1.57 12.39
C PRO A 144 4.19 -1.55 12.02
N ILE A 145 5.01 -2.30 12.75
CA ILE A 145 6.48 -2.31 12.65
C ILE A 145 6.92 -2.69 11.24
N LEU A 146 6.28 -3.71 10.64
CA LEU A 146 6.60 -4.16 9.29
C LEU A 146 6.26 -3.10 8.24
N THR A 147 5.10 -2.45 8.35
CA THR A 147 4.71 -1.38 7.42
C THR A 147 5.67 -0.19 7.51
N ILE A 148 6.11 0.17 8.72
CA ILE A 148 7.14 1.21 8.93
C ILE A 148 8.45 0.79 8.28
N LEU A 149 8.90 -0.45 8.47
CA LEU A 149 10.13 -0.96 7.86
C LEU A 149 10.06 -0.89 6.32
N ILE A 150 8.94 -1.32 5.73
CA ILE A 150 8.72 -1.23 4.27
C ILE A 150 8.78 0.23 3.82
N ALA A 151 8.10 1.13 4.51
CA ALA A 151 8.13 2.56 4.20
C ALA A 151 9.55 3.15 4.29
N LEU A 152 10.35 2.74 5.29
CA LEU A 152 11.75 3.17 5.40
C LEU A 152 12.59 2.68 4.22
N LEU A 153 12.45 1.41 3.81
CA LEU A 153 13.17 0.85 2.67
C LEU A 153 12.79 1.58 1.36
N VAL A 154 11.51 1.81 1.13
CA VAL A 154 11.02 2.58 -0.03
C VAL A 154 11.51 4.03 0.04
N GLY A 155 11.51 4.65 1.22
CA GLY A 155 11.97 6.01 1.44
C GLY A 155 13.46 6.17 1.15
N VAL A 156 14.29 5.21 1.54
CA VAL A 156 15.73 5.20 1.20
C VAL A 156 15.93 5.18 -0.32
N ALA A 157 15.23 4.28 -1.02
CA ALA A 157 15.27 4.25 -2.49
C ALA A 157 14.79 5.58 -3.11
N GLY A 158 13.68 6.12 -2.62
CA GLY A 158 13.14 7.40 -3.07
C GLY A 158 14.10 8.58 -2.85
N PHE A 159 14.84 8.58 -1.74
CA PHE A 159 15.87 9.59 -1.47
C PHE A 159 17.01 9.52 -2.50
N TYR A 160 17.51 8.32 -2.80
CA TYR A 160 18.56 8.17 -3.81
C TYR A 160 18.06 8.54 -5.21
N ILE A 161 16.84 8.12 -5.60
CA ILE A 161 16.21 8.55 -6.87
C ILE A 161 16.14 10.07 -6.95
N TRP A 162 15.70 10.73 -5.87
CA TRP A 162 15.68 12.19 -5.83
C TRP A 162 17.06 12.78 -6.09
N ARG A 163 18.14 12.23 -5.49
CA ARG A 163 19.50 12.72 -5.72
C ARG A 163 19.97 12.53 -7.16
N GLU A 164 19.66 11.40 -7.79
CA GLU A 164 20.10 11.09 -9.16
C GLU A 164 19.35 11.90 -10.22
N ILE A 165 18.00 11.92 -10.17
CA ILE A 165 17.18 12.51 -11.24
C ILE A 165 16.44 13.80 -10.83
N GLN A 166 16.71 14.34 -9.64
CA GLN A 166 16.06 15.55 -9.09
C GLN A 166 14.53 15.46 -8.99
N TRP A 167 13.98 14.24 -8.90
CA TRP A 167 12.55 13.96 -8.77
C TRP A 167 12.20 13.54 -7.34
N PRO A 168 11.67 14.44 -6.48
CA PRO A 168 11.50 14.18 -5.05
C PRO A 168 10.23 13.39 -4.71
N TRP A 169 9.30 13.22 -5.65
CA TRP A 169 7.92 12.87 -5.34
C TRP A 169 7.76 11.51 -4.67
N MET A 170 8.54 10.50 -5.05
CA MET A 170 8.52 9.19 -4.37
C MET A 170 8.94 9.30 -2.91
N PHE A 171 9.98 10.08 -2.60
CA PHE A 171 10.44 10.30 -1.23
C PHE A 171 9.38 11.09 -0.43
N VAL A 172 8.90 12.20 -0.98
CA VAL A 172 7.86 13.03 -0.35
C VAL A 172 6.60 12.21 -0.09
N GLY A 173 6.14 11.41 -1.05
CA GLY A 173 4.99 10.53 -0.89
C GLY A 173 5.19 9.52 0.23
N THR A 174 6.38 8.93 0.33
CA THR A 174 6.71 7.99 1.41
C THR A 174 6.69 8.65 2.79
N VAL A 175 7.26 9.87 2.90
CA VAL A 175 7.26 10.65 4.13
C VAL A 175 5.83 11.02 4.55
N VAL A 176 5.01 11.50 3.61
CA VAL A 176 3.60 11.82 3.83
C VAL A 176 2.81 10.59 4.29
N MET A 177 3.04 9.43 3.67
CA MET A 177 2.44 8.16 4.07
C MET A 177 2.82 7.75 5.50
N LEU A 178 4.11 7.86 5.85
CA LEU A 178 4.63 7.45 7.16
C LEU A 178 4.04 8.32 8.29
N PHE A 179 4.07 9.63 8.13
CA PHE A 179 3.50 10.56 9.12
C PHE A 179 1.97 10.55 9.14
N GLY A 180 1.33 10.43 7.97
CA GLY A 180 -0.13 10.37 7.87
C GLY A 180 -0.71 9.13 8.56
N ASN A 181 -0.07 7.97 8.39
CA ASN A 181 -0.48 6.73 9.06
C ASN A 181 -0.10 6.67 10.54
N ALA A 182 0.81 7.53 11.01
CA ALA A 182 1.12 7.66 12.44
C ALA A 182 0.04 8.46 13.22
N LEU A 183 -0.88 9.15 12.53
CA LEU A 183 -1.91 9.93 13.19
C LEU A 183 -2.89 9.05 13.98
N PRO A 184 -3.42 9.54 15.13
CA PRO A 184 -4.31 8.74 15.97
C PRO A 184 -5.58 8.30 15.25
N THR A 185 -5.66 7.00 14.95
CA THR A 185 -6.84 6.38 14.30
C THR A 185 -8.13 6.51 15.10
N LYS A 186 -8.05 6.82 16.41
CA LYS A 186 -9.21 7.11 17.25
C LYS A 186 -9.92 8.42 16.86
N ILE A 187 -9.16 9.41 16.37
CA ILE A 187 -9.66 10.74 16.03
C ILE A 187 -10.03 10.78 14.55
N PHE A 188 -9.14 10.29 13.67
CA PHE A 188 -9.27 10.44 12.23
C PHE A 188 -9.78 9.18 11.50
N GLY A 189 -9.93 8.05 12.21
CA GLY A 189 -10.28 6.78 11.59
C GLY A 189 -9.15 6.26 10.70
N SER A 190 -9.50 5.62 9.58
CA SER A 190 -8.54 5.30 8.50
C SER A 190 -8.68 6.23 7.30
N LEU A 191 -9.41 7.35 7.44
CA LEU A 191 -9.64 8.28 6.32
C LEU A 191 -8.34 8.91 5.85
N VAL A 192 -7.52 9.37 6.79
CA VAL A 192 -6.22 9.96 6.47
C VAL A 192 -5.29 8.93 5.87
N GLY A 193 -5.29 7.69 6.39
CA GLY A 193 -4.52 6.57 5.83
C GLY A 193 -4.82 6.33 4.35
N SER A 194 -6.10 6.15 4.00
CA SER A 194 -6.51 5.97 2.60
C SER A 194 -6.07 7.12 1.69
N ALA A 195 -6.09 8.36 2.17
CA ALA A 195 -5.67 9.53 1.40
C ALA A 195 -4.16 9.58 1.16
N VAL A 196 -3.36 9.35 2.21
CA VAL A 196 -1.89 9.39 2.09
C VAL A 196 -1.35 8.19 1.32
N ASP A 197 -1.98 7.01 1.47
CA ASP A 197 -1.62 5.83 0.70
C ASP A 197 -1.89 6.06 -0.80
N PHE A 198 -3.04 6.68 -1.15
CA PHE A 198 -3.35 7.06 -2.52
C PHE A 198 -2.29 8.02 -3.09
N ALA A 199 -1.95 9.08 -2.35
CA ALA A 199 -0.94 10.06 -2.78
C ALA A 199 0.44 9.41 -2.98
N PHE A 200 0.80 8.46 -2.11
CA PHE A 200 2.05 7.72 -2.20
C PHE A 200 2.12 6.81 -3.43
N ILE A 201 1.06 6.03 -3.73
CA ILE A 201 1.05 5.22 -4.95
C ILE A 201 1.04 6.09 -6.20
N LEU A 202 0.33 7.21 -6.19
CA LEU A 202 0.35 8.17 -7.30
C LEU A 202 1.78 8.66 -7.55
N ALA A 203 2.54 8.96 -6.50
CA ALA A 203 3.94 9.36 -6.60
C ALA A 203 4.84 8.24 -7.16
N LEU A 204 4.60 6.98 -6.80
CA LEU A 204 5.31 5.83 -7.36
C LEU A 204 5.02 5.64 -8.86
N LEU A 205 3.75 5.71 -9.27
CA LEU A 205 3.36 5.64 -10.69
C LEU A 205 3.95 6.81 -11.48
N ALA A 206 3.91 8.02 -10.94
CA ALA A 206 4.53 9.18 -11.58
C ALA A 206 6.04 9.00 -11.75
N THR A 207 6.72 8.46 -10.73
CA THR A 207 8.16 8.14 -10.80
C THR A 207 8.46 7.07 -11.84
N GLN A 208 7.60 6.05 -11.95
CA GLN A 208 7.72 5.03 -12.99
C GLN A 208 7.61 5.62 -14.40
N ILE A 209 6.67 6.55 -14.62
CA ILE A 209 6.49 7.21 -15.92
C ILE A 209 7.71 8.06 -16.29
N VAL A 210 8.29 8.79 -15.34
CA VAL A 210 9.49 9.61 -15.57
C VAL A 210 10.71 8.75 -15.95
N LEU A 211 10.75 7.50 -15.50
CA LEU A 211 11.85 6.55 -15.72
C LEU A 211 11.59 5.56 -16.87
N SER A 212 10.44 5.63 -17.56
CA SER A 212 10.07 4.76 -18.69
C SER A 212 10.29 5.47 -20.01
#